data_AF-A0A3D5YPT3-F1
#
_entry.id   AF-A0A3D5YPT3-F1
#
_cell.length_a   1.000
_cell.length_b   1.000
_cell.length_c   1.000
_cell.angle_alpha   90.00
_cell.angle_beta   90.00
_cell.angle_gamma   90.00
#
_symmetry.space_group_name_H-M   'P 1'
#
loop_
_entity.id
_entity.type
_entity.pdbx_description
1 polymer ?
#
loop_
_entity_poly.entity_id
_entity_poly.type
_entity_poly.pdbx_seq_one_letter_code
_entity_poly.pdbx_strand_id
1 'polypeptide(L)'
;MKPFIIGVAGGSGSGKSKVTEQIIHAVGAEKVTVFIQDNFYLDRSHLTPEERSRVNFDHPSAFDWTLMTKLLDDLANGVPVEMPQYDFTTHTRLAATKTV
;
A
#
# COMPACT_ATOMS: atom_id res chain seq x y z
N MET A 1 10.81 17.87 -11.21
CA MET A 1 9.38 18.24 -11.13
C MET A 1 8.81 17.53 -9.91
N LYS A 2 7.99 18.18 -9.08
CA LYS A 2 7.39 17.52 -7.91
C LYS A 2 6.18 16.69 -8.36
N PRO A 3 6.04 15.40 -7.95
CA PRO A 3 4.87 14.60 -8.28
C PRO A 3 3.57 15.22 -7.73
N PHE A 4 2.47 15.01 -8.43
CA PHE A 4 1.13 15.34 -7.94
C PHE A 4 0.53 14.10 -7.28
N ILE A 5 0.17 14.20 -6.00
CA ILE A 5 -0.30 13.06 -5.19
C ILE A 5 -1.83 13.11 -5.09
N ILE A 6 -2.49 12.00 -5.43
CA ILE A 6 -3.94 11.82 -5.31
C ILE A 6 -4.20 10.72 -4.28
N GLY A 7 -4.86 11.08 -3.18
CA GLY A 7 -5.35 10.10 -2.20
C GLY A 7 -6.73 9.56 -2.61
N VAL A 8 -6.86 8.23 -2.69
CA VAL A 8 -8.13 7.56 -2.99
C VAL A 8 -8.55 6.73 -1.78
N ALA A 9 -9.47 7.25 -0.98
CA ALA A 9 -9.93 6.64 0.28
C ALA A 9 -11.41 6.21 0.23
N GLY A 10 -11.80 5.29 1.11
CA GLY A 10 -13.16 4.74 1.18
C GLY A 10 -13.18 3.32 1.73
N GLY A 11 -14.37 2.83 2.12
CA GLY A 11 -14.56 1.48 2.63
C GLY A 11 -14.24 0.38 1.60
N SER A 12 -14.14 -0.87 2.06
CA SER A 12 -14.02 -2.01 1.14
C SER A 12 -15.22 -2.05 0.17
N GLY A 13 -14.98 -2.37 -1.10
CA GLY A 13 -16.02 -2.40 -2.13
C GLY A 13 -16.53 -1.04 -2.62
N SER A 14 -16.02 0.09 -2.11
CA SER A 14 -16.51 1.43 -2.49
C SER A 14 -16.06 1.93 -3.88
N GLY A 15 -15.34 1.11 -4.66
CA GLY A 15 -14.87 1.47 -5.99
C GLY A 15 -13.51 2.17 -6.07
N LYS A 16 -12.70 2.19 -4.99
CA LYS A 16 -11.36 2.81 -4.98
C LYS A 16 -10.48 2.33 -6.13
N SER A 17 -10.34 1.02 -6.29
CA SER A 17 -9.54 0.43 -7.37
C SER A 17 -10.05 0.84 -8.75
N LYS A 18 -11.38 0.97 -8.91
CA LYS A 18 -11.97 1.41 -10.16
C LYS A 18 -11.61 2.86 -10.48
N VAL A 19 -11.67 3.75 -9.49
CA VAL A 19 -11.24 5.15 -9.65
C VAL A 19 -9.76 5.20 -10.03
N THR A 20 -8.89 4.45 -9.34
CA THR A 20 -7.47 4.37 -9.65
C THR A 20 -7.21 3.88 -11.08
N GLU A 21 -7.89 2.82 -11.53
CA GLU A 21 -7.81 2.33 -12.91
C GLU A 21 -8.20 3.38 -13.95
N GLN A 22 -9.29 4.13 -13.70
CA GLN A 22 -9.73 5.18 -14.63
C GLN A 22 -8.71 6.32 -14.73
N ILE A 23 -8.07 6.70 -13.61
CA ILE A 23 -7.00 7.71 -13.61
C ILE A 23 -5.81 7.22 -14.44
N ILE A 24 -5.38 5.97 -14.23
CA ILE A 24 -4.27 5.36 -14.99
C ILE A 24 -4.58 5.33 -16.49
N HIS A 25 -5.79 4.92 -16.86
CA HIS A 25 -6.22 4.88 -18.26
C HIS A 25 -6.25 6.28 -18.92
N ALA A 26 -6.68 7.30 -18.17
CA ALA A 26 -6.74 8.67 -18.68
C ALA A 26 -5.36 9.33 -18.82
N VAL A 27 -4.41 9.04 -17.92
CA VAL A 27 -3.10 9.72 -17.86
C VAL A 27 -2.01 8.96 -18.64
N GLY A 28 -2.09 7.64 -18.71
CA GLY A 28 -1.05 6.74 -19.21
C GLY A 28 -0.31 6.05 -18.06
N ALA A 29 -0.17 4.73 -18.15
CA ALA A 29 0.40 3.90 -17.08
C ALA A 29 1.89 4.21 -16.80
N GLU A 30 2.62 4.67 -17.81
CA GLU A 30 4.03 5.06 -17.72
C GLU A 30 4.26 6.36 -16.92
N LYS A 31 3.18 7.10 -16.61
CA LYS A 31 3.24 8.37 -15.89
C LYS A 31 2.66 8.28 -14.47
N VAL A 32 2.20 7.11 -14.05
CA VAL A 32 1.49 6.93 -12.78
C VAL A 32 2.13 5.84 -11.95
N THR A 33 2.60 6.20 -10.76
CA THR A 33 2.95 5.25 -9.70
C THR A 33 1.73 5.01 -8.81
N VAL A 34 1.41 3.74 -8.57
CA VAL A 34 0.33 3.33 -7.65
C VAL A 34 0.92 2.91 -6.31
N PHE A 35 0.61 3.66 -5.26
CA PHE A 35 1.04 3.42 -3.89
C PHE A 35 -0.13 2.86 -3.07
N ILE A 36 -0.01 1.61 -2.61
CA ILE A 36 -1.12 0.88 -1.96
C ILE A 36 -0.88 0.82 -0.45
N GLN A 37 -1.72 1.50 0.33
CA GLN A 37 -1.59 1.56 1.79
C GLN A 37 -1.66 0.16 2.46
N ASP A 38 -2.52 -0.73 1.96
CA ASP A 38 -2.70 -2.07 2.53
C ASP A 38 -1.41 -2.92 2.48
N ASN A 39 -0.46 -2.58 1.60
CA ASN A 39 0.84 -3.24 1.58
C ASN A 39 1.71 -2.96 2.82
N PHE A 40 1.34 -1.94 3.59
CA PHE A 40 2.05 -1.48 4.78
C PHE A 40 1.43 -2.00 6.08
N TYR A 41 0.58 -3.03 6.05
CA TYR A 41 0.29 -3.76 7.28
C TYR A 41 1.59 -4.24 7.96
N LEU A 42 1.62 -4.20 9.29
CA LEU A 42 2.75 -4.70 10.08
C LEU A 42 2.99 -6.17 9.76
N ASP A 43 4.27 -6.55 9.65
CA ASP A 43 4.61 -7.95 9.50
C ASP A 43 4.33 -8.71 10.81
N ARG A 44 3.43 -9.70 10.69
CA ARG A 44 3.01 -10.57 11.78
C ARG A 44 3.33 -12.03 11.48
N SER A 45 4.28 -12.30 10.58
CA SER A 45 4.78 -13.63 10.25
C SER A 45 5.25 -14.43 11.47
N HIS A 46 5.63 -13.76 12.56
CA HIS A 46 6.01 -14.35 13.84
C HIS A 46 4.82 -14.88 14.67
N LEU A 47 3.58 -14.51 14.34
CA LEU A 47 2.37 -14.98 15.01
C LEU A 47 1.80 -16.22 14.31
N THR A 48 1.06 -17.04 15.08
CA THR A 48 0.30 -18.16 14.52
C THR A 48 -0.80 -17.70 13.55
N PRO A 49 -1.28 -18.55 12.62
CA PRO A 49 -2.44 -18.24 11.78
C PRO A 49 -3.67 -17.78 12.58
N GLU A 50 -3.96 -18.43 13.70
CA GLU A 50 -5.10 -18.12 14.57
C GLU A 50 -4.97 -16.73 15.19
N GLU A 51 -3.78 -16.35 15.67
CA GLU A 51 -3.53 -15.01 16.21
C GLU A 51 -3.63 -13.93 15.14
N ARG A 52 -3.08 -14.18 13.93
CA ARG A 52 -3.19 -13.24 12.80
C ARG A 52 -4.64 -12.97 12.40
N SER A 53 -5.49 -14.01 12.42
CA SER A 53 -6.91 -13.87 12.07
C SER A 53 -7.72 -12.98 13.03
N ARG A 54 -7.21 -12.73 14.25
CA ARG A 54 -7.86 -11.89 15.26
C ARG A 54 -7.49 -10.42 15.17
N VAL A 55 -6.56 -10.07 14.27
CA VAL A 55 -6.11 -8.69 14.10
C VAL A 55 -7.22 -7.83 13.51
N ASN A 56 -7.46 -6.67 14.11
CA ASN A 56 -8.30 -5.64 13.52
C ASN A 56 -7.48 -4.83 12.51
N PHE A 57 -7.62 -5.15 11.21
CA PHE A 57 -6.92 -4.49 10.12
C PHE A 57 -7.45 -3.08 9.82
N ASP A 58 -8.65 -2.73 10.27
CA ASP A 58 -9.20 -1.37 10.11
C ASP A 58 -8.65 -0.38 11.15
N HIS A 59 -8.00 -0.89 12.20
CA HIS A 59 -7.42 -0.02 13.23
C HIS A 59 -6.12 0.63 12.73
N PRO A 60 -5.88 1.94 12.96
CA PRO A 60 -4.65 2.60 12.51
C PRO A 60 -3.37 1.91 13.00
N SER A 61 -3.37 1.28 14.17
CA SER A 61 -2.18 0.54 14.66
C SER A 61 -1.85 -0.73 13.86
N ALA A 62 -2.67 -1.12 12.89
CA ALA A 62 -2.37 -2.26 12.04
C ALA A 62 -1.25 -1.98 11.02
N PHE A 63 -0.95 -0.70 10.77
CA PHE A 63 -0.03 -0.23 9.74
C PHE A 63 1.35 0.14 10.29
N ASP A 64 2.35 -0.08 9.45
CA ASP A 64 3.73 0.37 9.58
C ASP A 64 3.85 1.80 9.06
N TRP A 65 3.30 2.76 9.83
CA TRP A 65 3.28 4.17 9.44
C TRP A 65 4.66 4.73 9.17
N THR A 66 5.66 4.35 9.98
CA THR A 66 7.04 4.81 9.84
C THR A 66 7.61 4.45 8.47
N LEU A 67 7.44 3.19 8.04
CA LEU A 67 7.88 2.76 6.72
C LEU A 67 7.05 3.46 5.63
N MET A 68 5.73 3.50 5.79
CA MET A 68 4.83 4.08 4.79
C MET A 68 5.12 5.55 4.51
N THR A 69 5.26 6.37 5.57
CA THR A 69 5.53 7.81 5.41
C THR A 69 6.92 8.04 4.82
N LYS A 70 7.91 7.25 5.23
CA LYS A 70 9.26 7.32 4.64
C LYS A 70 9.21 7.06 3.13
N LEU A 71 8.58 5.97 2.68
CA LEU A 71 8.57 5.63 1.26
C LEU A 71 7.70 6.61 0.45
N LEU A 72 6.62 7.13 1.03
CA LEU A 72 5.82 8.16 0.38
C LEU A 72 6.60 9.47 0.21
N ASP A 73 7.39 9.87 1.21
CA ASP A 73 8.26 11.04 1.14
C ASP A 73 9.38 10.85 0.12
N ASP A 74 10.02 9.68 0.07
CA ASP A 74 11.03 9.33 -0.93
C ASP A 74 10.44 9.47 -2.35
N LEU A 75 9.25 8.89 -2.59
CA LEU A 75 8.52 9.03 -3.87
C LEU A 75 8.15 10.48 -4.20
N ALA A 76 7.69 11.24 -3.22
CA ALA A 76 7.35 12.66 -3.38
C ALA A 76 8.58 13.52 -3.77
N ASN A 77 9.78 13.03 -3.51
CA ASN A 77 11.06 13.63 -3.91
C ASN A 77 11.67 13.01 -5.17
N GLY A 78 10.95 12.11 -5.84
CA GLY A 78 11.39 11.47 -7.09
C GLY A 78 12.42 10.35 -6.89
N VAL A 79 12.50 9.81 -5.67
CA VAL A 79 13.35 8.66 -5.36
C VAL A 79 12.50 7.39 -5.50
N PRO A 80 12.88 6.44 -6.38
CA PRO A 80 12.20 5.15 -6.48
C PRO A 80 12.27 4.37 -5.17
N VAL A 81 11.23 3.60 -4.86
CA VAL A 81 11.15 2.86 -3.60
C VAL A 81 10.82 1.39 -3.81
N GLU A 82 11.28 0.56 -2.87
CA GLU A 82 10.88 -0.83 -2.77
C GLU A 82 9.62 -0.95 -1.93
N MET A 83 8.46 -0.85 -2.57
CA MET A 83 7.18 -0.95 -1.87
C MET A 83 6.95 -2.41 -1.42
N PRO A 84 6.66 -2.65 -0.13
CA PRO A 84 6.34 -3.99 0.36
C PRO A 84 5.15 -4.58 -0.41
N GLN A 85 5.05 -5.91 -0.44
CA GLN A 85 3.87 -6.62 -0.92
C GLN A 85 3.25 -7.37 0.25
N TYR A 86 1.92 -7.48 0.25
CA TYR A 86 1.18 -8.12 1.33
C TYR A 86 0.31 -9.25 0.79
N ASP A 87 0.36 -10.40 1.45
CA ASP A 87 -0.49 -11.54 1.15
C ASP A 87 -1.68 -11.57 2.10
N PHE A 88 -2.85 -11.28 1.55
CA PHE A 88 -4.13 -11.27 2.27
C PHE A 88 -4.63 -12.67 2.63
N THR A 89 -4.11 -13.72 2.00
CA THR A 89 -4.48 -15.12 2.29
C THR A 89 -3.83 -15.58 3.59
N THR A 90 -2.57 -15.22 3.79
CA THR A 90 -1.78 -15.62 4.96
C THR A 90 -1.70 -14.52 6.02
N HIS A 91 -2.19 -13.32 5.73
CA HIS A 91 -2.06 -12.13 6.57
C HIS A 91 -0.60 -11.83 6.93
N THR A 92 0.28 -11.81 5.92
CA THR A 92 1.72 -11.52 6.11
C THR A 92 2.29 -10.60 5.04
N ARG A 93 3.36 -9.90 5.43
CA ARG A 93 4.20 -9.18 4.50
C ARG A 93 5.08 -10.19 3.75
N LEU A 94 5.17 -10.05 2.44
CA LEU A 94 6.05 -10.85 1.62
C LEU A 94 7.49 -10.32 1.71
N ALA A 95 8.46 -11.21 1.54
CA ALA A 95 9.87 -10.82 1.40
C ALA A 95 10.13 -10.06 0.08
N ALA A 96 9.29 -10.30 -0.93
CA ALA A 96 9.36 -9.60 -2.21
C ALA A 96 8.79 -8.19 -2.10
N THR A 97 9.46 -7.26 -2.77
CA THR A 97 9.04 -5.87 -2.94
C THR A 97 8.72 -5.59 -4.40
N LYS A 98 8.05 -4.47 -4.65
CA LYS A 98 7.84 -3.92 -5.99
C LYS A 98 8.51 -2.55 -6.06
N THR A 99 9.47 -2.40 -6.95
CA THR A 99 10.05 -1.10 -7.30
C THR A 99 8.97 -0.22 -7.94
N VAL A 100 8.75 0.97 -7.38
CA VAL A 100 7.77 1.95 -7.87
C VAL A 100 8.29 3.37 -7.80
#